data_AF-A0A9W7C9L9-F1
#
_entry.id   AF-A0A9W7C9L9-F1
#
_cell.length_a   1.000
_cell.length_b   1.000
_cell.length_c   1.000
_cell.angle_alpha   90.00
_cell.angle_beta   90.00
_cell.angle_gamma   90.00
#
_symmetry.space_group_name_H-M   'P 1'
#
loop_
_entity.id
_entity.type
_entity.pdbx_description
1 polymer ?
#
loop_
_entity_poly.entity_id
_entity_poly.type
_entity_poly.pdbx_seq_one_letter_code
_entity_poly.pdbx_strand_id
1 'polypeptide(L)'
;MSSPSFPPSLILKLLEKSLLKPGTSTTERYPIEDAALILTGDLLDNFVKEVIRRAGERAECDDEESDSDGGGKKTIEITALNIQSVAAEVLMDYS
;
A
#
# COMPACT_ATOMS: atom_id res chain seq x y z
N MET A 1 5.77 -13.84 17.05
CA MET A 1 5.49 -13.62 15.62
C MET A 1 4.44 -12.53 15.54
N SER A 2 4.73 -11.43 14.84
CA SER A 2 3.78 -10.33 14.65
C SER A 2 2.58 -10.83 13.83
N SER A 3 1.38 -10.40 14.16
CA SER A 3 0.19 -10.71 13.35
C SER A 3 0.34 -10.10 11.94
N PRO A 4 -0.06 -10.80 10.87
CA PRO A 4 -0.02 -10.23 9.52
C PRO A 4 -0.94 -9.00 9.46
N SER A 5 -0.47 -7.94 8.80
CA SER A 5 -1.19 -6.66 8.68
C SER A 5 -2.51 -6.81 7.89
N PHE A 6 -2.59 -7.82 7.02
CA PHE A 6 -3.81 -8.21 6.31
C PHE A 6 -4.15 -9.68 6.54
N PRO A 7 -5.43 -10.04 6.78
CA PRO A 7 -5.84 -11.44 6.92
C PRO A 7 -5.59 -12.23 5.63
N PRO A 8 -5.07 -13.47 5.69
CA PRO A 8 -4.86 -14.31 4.49
C PRO A 8 -6.13 -14.49 3.64
N SER A 9 -7.30 -14.56 4.28
CA SER A 9 -8.59 -14.67 3.60
C SER A 9 -8.97 -13.42 2.79
N LEU A 10 -8.50 -12.24 3.19
CA LEU A 10 -8.65 -11.01 2.41
C LEU A 10 -7.73 -11.04 1.20
N ILE A 11 -6.48 -11.45 1.39
CA ILE A 11 -5.49 -11.57 0.30
C ILE A 11 -5.97 -12.55 -0.77
N LEU A 12 -6.48 -13.71 -0.36
CA LEU A 12 -7.05 -14.69 -1.29
C LEU A 12 -8.18 -14.09 -2.13
N LYS A 13 -9.11 -13.35 -1.51
CA LYS A 13 -10.22 -12.67 -2.22
C LYS A 13 -9.74 -11.60 -3.19
N LEU A 14 -8.69 -10.85 -2.84
CA LEU A 14 -8.11 -9.84 -3.73
C LEU A 14 -7.44 -10.49 -4.94
N LEU A 15 -6.69 -11.57 -4.73
CA LEU A 15 -6.06 -12.35 -5.79
C LEU A 15 -7.11 -12.99 -6.71
N GLU A 16 -8.17 -13.56 -6.14
CA GLU A 16 -9.32 -14.05 -6.89
C GLU A 16 -9.91 -12.94 -7.78
N LYS A 17 -10.16 -11.75 -7.23
CA LYS A 17 -10.74 -10.65 -8.02
C LYS A 17 -9.81 -10.16 -9.14
N SER A 18 -8.50 -10.17 -8.93
CA SER A 18 -7.51 -9.61 -9.87
C SER A 18 -7.04 -10.60 -10.94
N LEU A 19 -6.96 -11.90 -10.63
CA LEU A 19 -6.45 -12.94 -11.54
C LEU A 19 -7.54 -13.59 -12.40
N LEU A 20 -8.82 -13.31 -12.14
CA LEU A 20 -9.92 -14.04 -12.74
C LEU A 20 -10.77 -13.19 -13.68
N LYS A 21 -11.12 -13.79 -14.83
CA LYS A 21 -12.40 -13.47 -15.47
C LYS A 21 -13.53 -13.89 -14.52
N PRO A 22 -14.64 -13.15 -14.44
CA PRO A 22 -15.79 -13.52 -13.62
C PRO A 22 -16.17 -14.99 -13.85
N GLY A 23 -16.23 -15.80 -12.80
CA GLY A 23 -16.75 -17.18 -12.84
C GLY A 23 -15.74 -18.34 -12.86
N THR A 24 -14.45 -18.12 -12.65
CA THR A 24 -13.47 -19.23 -12.52
C THR A 24 -12.94 -19.25 -11.09
N SER A 25 -12.99 -20.36 -10.35
CA SER A 25 -12.38 -20.44 -9.01
C SER A 25 -10.86 -20.65 -9.14
N THR A 26 -10.02 -19.75 -8.60
CA THR A 26 -8.55 -19.87 -8.64
C THR A 26 -8.04 -21.03 -7.81
N THR A 27 -8.70 -21.38 -6.71
CA THR A 27 -8.22 -22.44 -5.80
C THR A 27 -8.15 -23.81 -6.47
N GLU A 28 -8.93 -24.04 -7.52
CA GLU A 28 -8.89 -25.27 -8.31
C GLU A 28 -7.81 -25.25 -9.41
N ARG A 29 -7.44 -24.07 -9.92
CA ARG A 29 -6.48 -23.92 -11.03
C ARG A 29 -5.04 -23.67 -10.56
N TYR A 30 -4.88 -22.96 -9.45
CA TYR A 30 -3.62 -22.64 -8.79
C TYR A 30 -3.84 -22.69 -7.27
N PRO A 31 -3.63 -23.84 -6.61
CA PRO A 31 -3.71 -23.90 -5.15
C PRO A 31 -2.64 -22.96 -4.56
N ILE A 32 -3.07 -22.02 -3.72
CA ILE A 32 -2.19 -21.04 -3.06
C ILE A 32 -2.01 -21.48 -1.61
N GLU A 33 -0.77 -21.69 -1.20
CA GLU A 33 -0.43 -22.04 0.18
C GLU A 33 -0.65 -20.86 1.13
N ASP A 34 -1.06 -21.13 2.37
CA ASP A 34 -1.26 -20.09 3.40
C ASP A 34 0.00 -19.24 3.63
N ALA A 35 1.19 -19.84 3.54
CA ALA A 35 2.46 -19.13 3.66
C ALA A 35 2.64 -18.09 2.54
N ALA A 36 2.20 -18.39 1.32
CA ALA A 36 2.24 -17.46 0.20
C ALA A 36 1.22 -16.32 0.38
N LEU A 37 0.05 -16.60 0.96
CA LEU A 37 -0.94 -15.57 1.31
C LEU A 37 -0.42 -14.60 2.38
N ILE A 38 0.27 -15.12 3.39
CA ILE A 38 0.91 -14.31 4.43
C ILE A 38 1.98 -13.41 3.81
N LEU A 39 2.89 -13.97 3.01
CA LEU A 39 3.95 -13.20 2.36
C LEU A 39 3.39 -12.12 1.42
N THR A 40 2.34 -12.45 0.66
CA THR A 40 1.66 -11.47 -0.21
C THR A 40 1.01 -10.36 0.61
N GLY A 41 0.46 -10.68 1.78
CA GLY A 41 -0.05 -9.69 2.73
C GLY A 41 1.03 -8.74 3.25
N ASP A 42 2.19 -9.28 3.63
CA ASP A 42 3.32 -8.47 4.09
C ASP A 42 3.88 -7.56 2.97
N LEU A 43 3.91 -8.07 1.73
CA LEU A 43 4.28 -7.26 0.56
C LEU A 43 3.31 -6.10 0.32
N LEU A 44 2.00 -6.36 0.41
CA LEU A 44 0.98 -5.32 0.25
C LEU A 44 1.07 -4.26 1.38
N ASP A 45 1.34 -4.68 2.60
CA ASP A 45 1.53 -3.77 3.73
C ASP A 45 2.76 -2.87 3.56
N ASN A 46 3.87 -3.44 3.10
CA ASN A 46 5.07 -2.65 2.78
C ASN A 46 4.81 -1.66 1.64
N PHE A 47 4.06 -2.06 0.61
CA PHE A 47 3.66 -1.16 -0.47
C PHE A 47 2.84 0.02 0.06
N VAL A 48 1.81 -0.25 0.86
CA VAL A 48 0.97 0.81 1.45
C VAL A 48 1.79 1.75 2.32
N LYS A 49 2.66 1.21 3.19
CA LYS A 49 3.55 2.02 4.03
C LYS A 49 4.47 2.91 3.22
N GLU A 50 5.03 2.39 2.13
CA GLU A 50 5.94 3.16 1.27
C GLU A 50 5.23 4.28 0.53
N VAL A 51 4.01 4.03 0.01
CA VAL A 51 3.16 5.08 -0.58
C VAL A 51 2.86 6.18 0.44
N ILE A 52 2.45 5.80 1.66
CA ILE A 52 2.13 6.77 2.71
C ILE A 52 3.37 7.56 3.15
N ARG A 53 4.53 6.90 3.27
CA ARG A 53 5.80 7.56 3.63
C ARG A 53 6.17 8.63 2.60
N ARG A 54 6.23 8.28 1.32
CA ARG A 54 6.58 9.26 0.26
C ARG A 54 5.54 10.35 0.09
N ALA A 55 4.25 10.02 0.23
CA ALA A 55 3.20 11.02 0.19
C ALA A 55 3.30 12.00 1.38
N GLY A 56 3.70 11.51 2.55
CA GLY A 56 4.04 12.35 3.71
C GLY A 56 5.21 13.28 3.44
N GLU A 57 6.31 12.77 2.89
CA GLU A 57 7.47 13.59 2.50
C GLU A 57 7.11 14.66 1.46
N ARG A 58 6.21 14.33 0.52
CA ARG A 58 5.71 15.31 -0.45
C ARG A 58 4.86 16.39 0.20
N ALA A 59 3.97 16.00 1.11
CA ALA A 59 3.14 16.94 1.85
C ALA A 59 3.99 17.85 2.74
N GLU A 60 5.06 17.34 3.35
CA GLU A 60 6.07 18.12 4.09
C GLU A 60 6.71 19.21 3.21
N CYS A 61 7.19 18.86 2.01
CA CYS A 61 7.78 19.83 1.09
C CYS A 61 6.79 20.94 0.66
N ASP A 62 5.54 20.59 0.38
CA ASP A 62 4.50 21.56 -0.03
C ASP A 62 4.17 22.55 1.12
N ASP A 63 4.31 22.10 2.36
CA ASP A 63 4.01 22.86 3.58
C ASP A 63 5.18 23.78 3.99
N GLU A 64 6.43 23.38 3.71
CA GLU A 64 7.65 24.19 3.91
C GLU A 64 7.75 25.39 2.95
N GLU A 65 7.14 25.31 1.76
CA GLU A 65 7.02 26.46 0.84
C GLU A 65 6.02 27.52 1.34
N SER A 66 5.18 27.18 2.33
CA SER A 66 3.98 27.95 2.66
C SER A 66 4.07 28.85 3.90
N ASP A 67 4.92 28.62 4.90
CA ASP A 67 5.23 29.61 5.95
C ASP A 67 6.32 29.14 6.95
N SER A 68 7.26 30.05 7.26
CA SER A 68 8.19 29.95 8.40
C SER A 68 7.55 30.52 9.67
N ASP A 69 7.07 29.70 10.61
CA ASP A 69 7.14 29.99 12.05
C ASP A 69 6.71 28.79 12.94
N GLY A 70 7.30 28.67 14.12
CA GLY A 70 6.70 27.98 15.27
C GLY A 70 6.98 26.48 15.46
N GLY A 71 7.97 26.16 16.31
CA GLY A 71 8.36 24.80 16.73
C GLY A 71 7.33 24.06 17.61
N GLY A 72 6.25 23.57 17.00
CA GLY A 72 5.39 22.49 17.52
C GLY A 72 5.41 21.30 16.56
N LYS A 73 5.08 20.08 17.05
CA LYS A 73 4.84 18.93 16.16
C LYS A 73 3.63 19.26 15.27
N LYS A 74 3.89 19.71 14.04
CA LYS A 74 2.88 19.97 13.02
C LYS A 74 2.33 18.62 12.55
N THR A 75 1.02 18.43 12.62
CA THR A 75 0.36 17.31 11.96
C THR A 75 0.17 17.70 10.50
N ILE A 76 0.72 16.90 9.59
CA ILE A 76 0.63 17.15 8.15
C ILE A 76 -0.44 16.24 7.57
N GLU A 77 -1.38 16.83 6.84
CA GLU A 77 -2.45 16.09 6.19
C GLU A 77 -1.97 15.56 4.84
N ILE A 78 -2.00 14.23 4.68
CA ILE A 78 -1.69 13.58 3.39
C ILE A 78 -2.95 13.62 2.52
N THR A 79 -2.89 14.36 1.42
CA THR A 79 -4.01 14.48 0.48
C THR A 79 -3.95 13.41 -0.62
N ALA A 80 -5.06 13.24 -1.34
CA ALA A 80 -5.10 12.38 -2.52
C ALA A 80 -4.09 12.82 -3.61
N LEU A 81 -3.78 14.12 -3.71
CA LEU A 81 -2.80 14.62 -4.68
C LEU A 81 -1.39 14.17 -4.32
N ASN A 82 -1.02 14.18 -3.02
CA ASN A 82 0.28 13.69 -2.57
C ASN A 82 0.43 12.20 -2.92
N ILE A 83 -0.61 11.39 -2.66
CA ILE A 83 -0.62 9.96 -3.04
C ILE A 83 -0.49 9.79 -4.56
N GLN A 84 -1.27 10.52 -5.36
CA GLN A 84 -1.21 10.42 -6.83
C GLN A 84 0.16 10.77 -7.38
N SER A 85 0.83 11.77 -6.78
CA SER A 85 2.15 12.23 -7.24
C SER A 85 3.25 11.17 -7.06
N VAL A 86 3.16 10.33 -6.02
CA VAL A 86 4.18 9.32 -5.71
C VAL A 86 3.82 7.92 -6.20
N ALA A 87 2.54 7.68 -6.52
CA ALA A 87 2.05 6.35 -6.90
C ALA A 87 2.80 5.76 -8.10
N ALA A 88 3.12 6.57 -9.12
CA ALA A 88 3.86 6.10 -10.29
C ALA A 88 5.30 5.68 -9.95
N GLU A 89 5.96 6.40 -9.06
CA GLU A 89 7.33 6.10 -8.61
C GLU A 89 7.37 4.80 -7.79
N VAL A 90 6.44 4.66 -6.84
CA VAL A 90 6.34 3.43 -6.03
C VAL A 90 5.99 2.24 -6.92
N LEU A 91 5.13 2.40 -7.94
CA LEU A 91 4.85 1.32 -8.88
C LEU A 91 6.08 0.89 -9.69
N MET A 92 6.98 1.81 -10.04
CA MET A 92 8.24 1.48 -10.72
C MET A 92 9.21 0.69 -9.84
N ASP A 93 9.20 0.90 -8.52
CA ASP A 93 10.05 0.15 -7.60
C ASP A 93 9.59 -1.31 -7.39
N TYR A 94 8.32 -1.59 -7.70
CA TYR A 94 7.68 -2.90 -7.54
C TYR A 94 7.52 -3.67 -8.87
N SER A 95 7.96 -3.10 -10.00
CA SER A 95 7.93 -3.73 -11.33
C SER A 95 9.22 -4.47 -11.66
#